data_AF-A0A644TL53-F1
#
_entry.id   AF-A0A644TL53-F1
#
_cell.length_a   1.000
_cell.length_b   1.000
_cell.length_c   1.000
_cell.angle_alpha   90.00
_cell.angle_beta   90.00
_cell.angle_gamma   90.00
#
_symmetry.space_group_name_H-M   'P 1'
#
loop_
_entity.id
_entity.type
_entity.pdbx_description
1 polymer ?
#
loop_
_entity_poly.entity_id
_entity_poly.type
_entity_poly.pdbx_seq_one_letter_code
_entity_poly.pdbx_strand_id
1 'polypeptide(L)'
;MKQDNAYKVKLTKTLYTNTYRCQLVNDNDEVLAHLRVVPGIPLERSQVPENAPEVPFFLLIIVDDADINKDNLIDFEERASYSLLKRFSTETSAPQHCQFYYPSPAFVFEQKDATAKPFN
;
A
#
# COMPACT_ATOMS: atom_id res chain seq x y z
N MET A 1 25.71 7.57 -1.91
CA MET A 1 25.56 6.45 -0.96
C MET A 1 24.08 6.12 -0.91
N LYS A 2 23.64 4.94 -1.37
CA LYS A 2 22.24 4.51 -1.26
C LYS A 2 21.98 4.19 0.21
N GLN A 3 21.20 5.01 0.89
CA GLN A 3 20.79 4.73 2.27
C GLN A 3 19.70 3.66 2.21
N ASP A 4 19.97 2.51 2.81
CA ASP A 4 19.09 1.33 2.92
C ASP A 4 17.90 1.62 3.87
N ASN A 5 17.17 2.71 3.65
CA ASN A 5 16.07 3.13 4.52
C ASN A 5 14.73 2.48 4.10
N ALA A 6 14.70 1.16 4.02
CA ALA A 6 13.45 0.42 3.89
C ALA A 6 12.70 0.46 5.23
N TYR A 7 11.40 0.76 5.20
CA TYR A 7 10.58 0.74 6.41
C TYR A 7 10.48 -0.67 7.00
N LYS A 8 10.58 -0.79 8.32
CA LYS A 8 10.27 -2.06 8.99
C LYS A 8 8.75 -2.22 9.05
N VAL A 9 8.27 -3.36 8.58
CA VAL A 9 6.84 -3.66 8.42
C VAL A 9 6.35 -4.49 9.60
N LYS A 10 5.44 -3.93 10.41
CA LYS A 10 4.74 -4.65 11.49
C LYS A 10 3.34 -5.03 11.02
N LEU A 11 3.11 -6.32 10.77
CA LEU A 11 1.82 -6.85 10.30
C LEU A 11 1.00 -7.45 11.45
N THR A 12 -0.29 -7.15 11.45
CA THR A 12 -1.28 -7.73 12.38
C THR A 12 -2.45 -8.30 11.59
N LYS A 13 -2.81 -9.55 11.88
CA LYS A 13 -3.96 -10.21 11.26
C LYS A 13 -5.25 -9.59 11.79
N THR A 14 -6.23 -9.38 10.91
CA THR A 14 -7.55 -8.89 11.30
C THR A 14 -8.59 -10.02 11.25
N LEU A 15 -9.80 -9.76 11.77
CA LEU A 15 -10.94 -10.67 11.63
C LEU A 15 -11.49 -10.69 10.19
N TYR A 16 -11.12 -9.73 9.35
CA TYR A 16 -11.49 -9.72 7.94
C TYR A 16 -10.60 -10.67 7.15
N THR A 17 -11.23 -11.41 6.23
CA THR A 17 -10.51 -12.26 5.28
C THR A 17 -9.58 -11.41 4.41
N ASN A 18 -8.33 -11.86 4.27
CA ASN A 18 -7.31 -11.25 3.41
C ASN A 18 -7.09 -9.75 3.60
N THR A 19 -7.38 -9.22 4.79
CA THR A 19 -7.06 -7.83 5.13
C THR A 19 -6.14 -7.83 6.33
N TYR A 20 -5.00 -7.16 6.18
CA TYR A 20 -3.98 -7.05 7.20
C TYR A 20 -3.88 -5.60 7.66
N ARG A 21 -3.75 -5.40 8.97
CA ARG A 21 -3.33 -4.09 9.49
C ARG A 21 -1.81 -4.06 9.48
N CYS A 22 -1.24 -2.94 9.07
CA CYS A 22 0.19 -2.76 8.90
C CYS A 22 0.62 -1.44 9.53
N GLN A 23 1.75 -1.45 10.23
CA GLN A 23 2.45 -0.24 10.65
C GLN A 23 3.81 -0.21 9.96
N LEU A 24 4.14 0.95 9.39
CA LEU A 24 5.48 1.23 8.91
C LEU A 24 6.24 1.96 10.02
N VAL A 25 7.40 1.43 10.40
CA VAL A 25 8.26 2.02 11.43
C VAL A 25 9.64 2.34 10.87
N ASN A 26 10.27 3.38 11.41
CA ASN A 26 11.67 3.70 11.14
C ASN A 26 12.62 2.86 12.01
N ASP A 27 13.92 3.12 11.88
CA ASP A 27 14.97 2.42 12.64
C ASP A 27 14.92 2.70 14.15
N ASN A 28 14.27 3.78 14.57
CA ASN A 28 14.05 4.14 15.97
C ASN A 28 12.75 3.55 16.54
N ASP A 29 12.08 2.64 15.81
CA ASP A 29 10.77 2.06 16.12
C ASP A 29 9.61 3.09 16.23
N GLU A 30 9.79 4.30 15.72
CA GLU A 30 8.73 5.31 15.61
C GLU A 30 7.77 4.94 14.46
N VAL A 31 6.48 5.11 14.69
CA VAL A 31 5.44 4.79 13.69
C VAL A 31 5.31 5.95 12.70
N LEU A 32 5.55 5.65 11.43
CA LEU A 32 5.45 6.61 10.33
C LEU A 32 4.09 6.57 9.64
N ALA A 33 3.46 5.39 9.59
CA ALA A 33 2.16 5.22 8.93
C ALA A 33 1.38 4.03 9.47
N HIS A 34 0.05 4.16 9.44
CA HIS A 34 -0.93 3.11 9.63
C HIS A 34 -1.58 2.78 8.30
N LEU A 35 -1.49 1.51 7.91
CA LEU A 35 -1.96 1.01 6.62
C LEU A 35 -2.89 -0.19 6.82
N ARG A 36 -3.79 -0.38 5.87
CA ARG A 36 -4.42 -1.67 5.60
C ARG A 36 -3.92 -2.22 4.28
N VAL A 37 -3.51 -3.48 4.28
CA VAL A 37 -3.02 -4.18 3.11
C VAL A 37 -4.04 -5.24 2.70
N VAL A 38 -4.50 -5.14 1.45
CA VAL A 38 -5.43 -6.09 0.83
C VAL A 38 -4.73 -6.74 -0.36
N PRO A 39 -4.26 -7.99 -0.24
CA PRO A 39 -3.62 -8.71 -1.33
C PRO A 39 -4.65 -9.08 -2.41
N GLY A 40 -4.44 -8.61 -3.63
CA GLY A 40 -5.19 -9.00 -4.82
C GLY A 40 -4.57 -10.22 -5.47
N ILE A 41 -4.78 -11.40 -4.88
CA ILE A 41 -4.22 -12.66 -5.37
C ILE A 41 -5.10 -13.19 -6.52
N PRO A 42 -4.52 -13.51 -7.69
CA PRO A 42 -5.28 -14.11 -8.80
C PRO A 42 -5.90 -15.44 -8.39
N LEU A 43 -7.09 -15.71 -8.88
CA LEU A 43 -7.74 -17.01 -8.67
C LEU A 43 -7.10 -18.09 -9.56
N GLU A 44 -7.23 -19.33 -9.14
CA GLU A 44 -6.83 -20.48 -9.94
C GLU A 44 -7.63 -20.54 -11.25
N ARG A 45 -6.99 -20.97 -12.35
CA ARG A 45 -7.66 -21.04 -13.66
C ARG A 45 -8.87 -21.96 -13.69
N SER A 46 -8.90 -22.98 -12.84
CA SER A 46 -10.07 -23.87 -12.68
C SER A 46 -11.28 -23.19 -12.04
N GLN A 47 -11.11 -22.02 -11.42
CA GLN A 47 -12.16 -21.29 -10.71
C GLN A 47 -12.77 -20.16 -11.54
N VAL A 48 -12.26 -19.92 -12.74
CA VAL A 48 -12.70 -18.84 -13.63
C VAL A 48 -13.02 -19.40 -15.03
N PRO A 49 -13.83 -18.71 -15.83
CA PRO A 49 -14.06 -19.09 -17.23
C PRO A 49 -12.77 -19.14 -18.06
N GLU A 50 -12.76 -19.94 -19.12
CA GLU A 50 -11.60 -20.10 -20.01
C GLU A 50 -11.15 -18.79 -20.65
N ASN A 51 -12.09 -17.88 -20.94
CA ASN A 51 -11.81 -16.57 -21.53
C ASN A 51 -11.48 -15.47 -20.50
N ALA A 52 -11.32 -15.80 -19.22
CA ALA A 52 -11.01 -14.81 -18.19
C ALA A 52 -9.61 -14.22 -18.40
N PRO A 53 -9.42 -12.90 -18.27
CA PRO A 53 -8.11 -12.28 -18.45
C PRO A 53 -7.10 -12.78 -17.42
N GLU A 54 -5.83 -12.84 -17.82
CA GLU A 54 -4.73 -13.03 -16.87
C GLU A 54 -4.57 -11.74 -16.07
N VAL A 55 -4.48 -11.83 -14.75
CA VAL A 55 -4.24 -10.68 -13.89
C VAL A 55 -3.04 -10.94 -12.96
N PRO A 56 -2.20 -9.93 -12.71
CA PRO A 56 -1.07 -10.11 -11.82
C PRO A 56 -1.49 -10.05 -10.34
N PHE A 57 -0.70 -10.69 -9.47
CA PHE A 57 -0.79 -10.46 -8.04
C PHE A 57 -0.33 -9.02 -7.73
N PHE A 58 -1.12 -8.27 -6.98
CA PHE A 58 -0.80 -6.93 -6.50
C PHE A 58 -1.21 -6.72 -5.05
N LEU A 59 -0.75 -5.63 -4.43
CA LEU A 59 -1.18 -5.20 -3.10
C LEU A 59 -1.97 -3.88 -3.20
N LEU A 60 -3.22 -3.87 -2.74
CA LEU A 60 -3.93 -2.61 -2.48
C LEU A 60 -3.56 -2.12 -1.07
N ILE A 61 -3.00 -0.93 -1.01
CA ILE A 61 -2.54 -0.28 0.21
C ILE A 61 -3.50 0.86 0.53
N ILE A 62 -4.29 0.70 1.57
CA ILE A 62 -5.15 1.74 2.09
C ILE A 62 -4.37 2.48 3.17
N VAL A 63 -4.09 3.76 2.94
CA VAL A 63 -3.36 4.60 3.89
C VAL A 63 -4.37 5.22 4.85
N ASP A 64 -4.47 4.66 6.05
CA ASP A 64 -5.40 5.15 7.07
C ASP A 64 -4.86 6.45 7.71
N ASP A 65 -3.55 6.51 7.95
CA ASP A 65 -2.86 7.65 8.54
C ASP A 65 -1.36 7.61 8.20
N ALA A 66 -0.76 8.75 7.87
CA ALA A 66 0.67 8.87 7.58
C ALA A 66 1.12 10.33 7.66
N ASP A 67 2.35 10.57 8.15
CA ASP A 67 2.97 11.90 8.13
C ASP A 67 3.57 12.19 6.75
N ILE A 68 2.70 12.56 5.80
CA ILE A 68 3.04 12.79 4.40
C ILE A 68 2.50 14.12 3.88
N ASN A 69 3.20 14.70 2.93
CA ASN A 69 2.85 15.90 2.20
C ASN A 69 3.22 15.74 0.71
N LYS A 70 2.99 16.77 -0.10
CA LYS A 70 3.22 16.70 -1.55
C LYS A 70 4.68 16.42 -1.93
N ASP A 71 5.62 16.88 -1.12
CA ASP A 71 7.05 16.82 -1.42
C ASP A 71 7.64 15.45 -1.08
N ASN A 72 7.06 14.73 -0.11
CA ASN A 72 7.56 13.42 0.33
C ASN A 72 6.67 12.23 -0.07
N LEU A 73 5.55 12.46 -0.75
CA LEU A 73 4.57 11.43 -1.14
C LEU A 73 5.21 10.31 -1.96
N ILE A 74 5.97 10.67 -3.01
CA ILE A 74 6.58 9.69 -3.91
C ILE A 74 7.63 8.85 -3.19
N ASP A 75 8.48 9.49 -2.38
CA ASP A 75 9.50 8.81 -1.59
C ASP A 75 8.87 7.85 -0.56
N PHE A 76 7.75 8.25 0.03
CA PHE A 76 6.97 7.40 0.92
C PHE A 76 6.45 6.15 0.18
N GLU A 77 5.80 6.33 -0.97
CA GLU A 77 5.24 5.23 -1.75
C GLU A 77 6.31 4.27 -2.24
N GLU A 78 7.47 4.77 -2.70
CA GLU A 78 8.59 3.94 -3.17
C GLU A 78 9.14 3.07 -2.03
N ARG A 79 9.44 3.68 -0.88
CA ARG A 79 9.98 2.97 0.30
C ARG A 79 8.98 1.98 0.90
N ALA A 80 7.72 2.38 0.99
CA ALA A 80 6.63 1.51 1.45
C ALA A 80 6.47 0.33 0.50
N SER A 81 6.46 0.57 -0.81
CA SER A 81 6.36 -0.48 -1.82
C SER A 81 7.48 -1.49 -1.70
N TYR A 82 8.74 -1.04 -1.64
CA TYR A 82 9.88 -1.95 -1.49
C TYR A 82 9.72 -2.89 -0.28
N SER A 83 9.34 -2.31 0.86
CA SER A 83 9.21 -3.04 2.12
C SER A 83 8.02 -3.99 2.13
N LEU A 84 6.88 -3.56 1.59
CA LEU A 84 5.64 -4.33 1.53
C LEU A 84 5.73 -5.47 0.50
N LEU A 85 6.21 -5.19 -0.71
CA LEU A 85 6.40 -6.22 -1.74
C LEU A 85 7.30 -7.33 -1.20
N LYS A 86 8.46 -6.97 -0.63
CA LYS A 86 9.37 -7.94 0.00
C LYS A 86 8.69 -8.74 1.13
N ARG A 87 7.85 -8.10 1.94
CA ARG A 87 7.20 -8.74 3.09
C ARG A 87 6.11 -9.74 2.70
N PHE A 88 5.42 -9.50 1.59
CA PHE A 88 4.32 -10.31 1.09
C PHE A 88 4.73 -11.30 -0.01
N SER A 89 5.97 -11.21 -0.50
CA SER A 89 6.56 -12.24 -1.36
C SER A 89 6.77 -13.55 -0.61
N THR A 90 6.52 -14.65 -1.32
CA THR A 90 6.79 -16.02 -0.91
C THR A 90 7.71 -16.68 -1.94
N GLU A 91 8.10 -17.94 -1.70
CA GLU A 91 8.92 -18.70 -2.66
C GLU A 91 8.21 -18.95 -3.99
N THR A 92 6.87 -19.00 -3.99
CA THR A 92 6.06 -19.39 -5.15
C THR A 92 5.32 -18.24 -5.80
N SER A 93 5.16 -17.12 -5.10
CA SER A 93 4.42 -15.96 -5.62
C SER A 93 4.90 -14.66 -4.99
N ALA A 94 4.91 -13.60 -5.80
CA ALA A 94 5.28 -12.26 -5.38
C ALA A 94 4.31 -11.24 -6.01
N PRO A 95 3.87 -10.23 -5.26
CA PRO A 95 3.11 -9.13 -5.84
C PRO A 95 4.00 -8.32 -6.80
N GLN A 96 3.45 -7.89 -7.94
CA GLN A 96 4.18 -7.09 -8.94
C GLN A 96 4.27 -5.61 -8.55
N HIS A 97 3.23 -5.06 -7.92
CA HIS A 97 3.15 -3.65 -7.56
C HIS A 97 2.22 -3.40 -6.36
N CYS A 98 2.38 -2.22 -5.77
CA CYS A 98 1.45 -1.65 -4.80
C CYS A 98 0.54 -0.63 -5.48
N GLN A 99 -0.72 -0.55 -5.06
CA GLN A 99 -1.65 0.52 -5.41
C GLN A 99 -2.03 1.27 -4.14
N PHE A 100 -1.72 2.56 -4.06
CA PHE A 100 -2.03 3.37 -2.89
C PHE A 100 -3.40 4.03 -3.02
N TYR A 101 -4.20 3.89 -1.98
CA TYR A 101 -5.49 4.55 -1.83
C TYR A 101 -5.48 5.36 -0.54
N TYR A 102 -5.77 6.65 -0.67
CA TYR A 102 -5.89 7.59 0.44
C TYR A 102 -7.38 7.93 0.61
N PRO A 103 -8.08 7.38 1.61
CA PRO A 103 -9.52 7.60 1.78
C PRO A 103 -9.88 9.08 2.00
N SER A 104 -9.01 9.80 2.71
CA SER A 104 -9.16 11.24 2.97
C SER A 104 -7.77 11.87 3.13
N PRO A 105 -7.04 12.12 2.03
CA PRO A 105 -5.71 12.71 2.10
C PRO A 105 -5.79 14.13 2.69
N ALA A 106 -5.28 14.31 3.92
CA ALA A 106 -5.34 15.59 4.63
C ALA A 106 -4.77 16.75 3.80
N PHE A 107 -3.66 16.52 3.09
CA PHE A 107 -3.01 17.51 2.23
C PHE A 107 -3.81 17.90 0.98
N VAL A 108 -4.85 17.15 0.58
CA VAL A 108 -5.74 17.58 -0.52
C VAL A 108 -6.56 18.78 -0.08
N PHE A 109 -6.97 18.88 1.19
CA PHE A 109 -7.79 19.99 1.69
C PHE A 109 -6.99 21.27 1.96
N GLU A 110 -5.67 21.18 2.13
CA GLU A 110 -4.79 22.33 2.36
C GLU A 110 -4.44 23.08 1.07
N GLN A 111 -4.86 22.56 -0.08
CA GLN A 111 -4.65 23.23 -1.37
C GLN A 111 -5.64 24.39 -1.50
N LYS A 112 -5.15 25.56 -1.91
CA LYS A 112 -5.93 26.80 -2.06
C LYS A 112 -7.23 26.63 -2.87
N ASP A 113 -7.31 25.61 -3.74
CA ASP A 113 -8.44 25.32 -4.63
C ASP A 113 -9.08 23.93 -4.42
N ALA A 114 -8.78 23.25 -3.31
CA ALA A 114 -9.21 21.87 -3.03
C ALA A 114 -10.72 21.64 -3.14
N THR A 115 -11.51 22.66 -2.77
CA THR A 115 -12.97 22.64 -2.77
C THR A 115 -13.56 23.49 -3.91
N ALA A 116 -12.72 24.06 -4.77
CA ALA A 116 -13.14 25.07 -5.75
C ALA A 116 -13.70 24.47 -7.05
N LYS A 117 -13.52 23.18 -7.29
CA LYS A 117 -14.11 22.49 -8.45
C LYS A 117 -14.85 21.23 -8.05
N PRO A 118 -16.14 21.07 -8.42
CA PRO A 118 -16.79 19.78 -8.31
C PRO A 118 -16.04 18.76 -9.19
N PHE A 119 -15.99 17.51 -8.73
CA PHE A 119 -15.51 16.39 -9.54
C PHE A 119 -16.44 16.25 -10.76
N ASN A 120 -15.97 16.68 -11.93
CA ASN A 120 -16.65 16.46 -13.21
C ASN A 120 -16.31 15.08 -13.77
#